data_AF-A0A9D5ZL76-F1
#
_entry.id   AF-A0A9D5ZL76-F1
#
_cell.length_a   1.000
_cell.length_b   1.000
_cell.length_c   1.000
_cell.angle_alpha   90.00
_cell.angle_beta   90.00
_cell.angle_gamma   90.00
#
_symmetry.space_group_name_H-M   'P 1'
#
loop_
_entity.id
_entity.type
_entity.pdbx_description
1 polymer ?
#
loop_
_entity_poly.entity_id
_entity_poly.type
_entity_poly.pdbx_seq_one_letter_code
_entity_poly.pdbx_strand_id
1 'polypeptide(L)'
;MIAKIFCHLLKMLPLKSKHREQKQSKNSQLSLVEAIPEVVILSDLDDTIKMTNVRKPYSALSNHLWHGIRPFSRLIDIYKDIKRHYEKAGKQVSFYYVSAAPPLIDQGHWLKHHGAPLGEIIQRSYLEYLKSTEEYKFKKIKKLLLAKVKQATQQNRSLILYLFGDNGEYDPQIYHKIAADPDLSSVKKHIFIRMVTAENQKLPNLTYFTSEFDLINKAPSISRITSLSVKEKIANEYHLGKLIPEYVLQTLDEEEESPPKSSYSA
;
A
#
# COMPACT_ATOMS: atom_id res chain seq x y z
N MET A 1 31.87 -77.03 24.85
CA MET A 1 31.26 -75.72 24.51
C MET A 1 32.39 -74.82 24.02
N ILE A 2 32.50 -74.73 22.69
CA ILE A 2 33.28 -73.80 21.84
C ILE A 2 34.70 -73.46 22.36
N ALA A 3 35.73 -74.29 22.09
CA ALA A 3 36.51 -74.36 20.84
C ALA A 3 37.47 -73.16 20.69
N LYS A 4 38.79 -73.37 20.92
CA LYS A 4 39.81 -73.67 19.88
C LYS A 4 40.24 -72.40 19.12
N ILE A 5 41.48 -72.13 18.74
CA ILE A 5 42.83 -72.67 18.92
C ILE A 5 43.72 -71.78 18.00
N PHE A 6 45.02 -71.71 18.29
CA PHE A 6 46.13 -71.47 17.34
C PHE A 6 46.65 -70.07 16.95
N CYS A 7 47.93 -69.94 17.31
CA CYS A 7 49.11 -69.63 16.47
C CYS A 7 49.24 -68.27 15.78
N HIS A 8 50.22 -67.46 16.16
CA HIS A 8 51.67 -67.52 15.87
C HIS A 8 52.03 -66.80 14.56
N LEU A 9 52.82 -65.73 14.72
CA LEU A 9 53.78 -65.15 13.79
C LEU A 9 53.29 -64.49 12.48
N LEU A 10 53.60 -63.20 12.33
CA LEU A 10 54.32 -62.57 11.18
C LEU A 10 54.26 -61.04 11.37
N LYS A 11 55.37 -60.40 11.75
CA LYS A 11 56.34 -59.72 10.85
C LYS A 11 55.68 -58.68 9.93
N MET A 12 56.02 -57.41 10.17
CA MET A 12 56.60 -56.45 9.19
C MET A 12 56.08 -55.01 9.38
N LEU A 13 57.03 -54.10 9.64
CA LEU A 13 56.99 -52.65 9.40
C LEU A 13 56.44 -52.31 7.99
N PRO A 14 55.94 -51.08 7.66
CA PRO A 14 56.41 -49.80 8.20
C PRO A 14 55.34 -48.72 8.48
N LEU A 15 55.75 -47.73 9.29
CA LEU A 15 55.15 -46.40 9.38
C LEU A 15 55.24 -45.69 8.01
N LYS A 16 54.09 -45.46 7.36
CA LYS A 16 53.95 -44.46 6.29
C LYS A 16 52.94 -43.41 6.74
N SER A 17 53.46 -42.24 7.09
CA SER A 17 52.73 -41.01 7.33
C SER A 17 51.95 -40.61 6.07
N LYS A 18 50.62 -40.79 6.10
CA LYS A 18 49.73 -40.14 5.13
C LYS A 18 49.54 -38.69 5.57
N HIS A 19 50.27 -37.78 4.92
CA HIS A 19 49.87 -36.38 4.84
C HIS A 19 48.47 -36.33 4.24
N ARG A 20 47.50 -36.00 5.10
CA ARG A 20 46.11 -35.76 4.73
C ARG A 20 46.05 -34.33 4.20
N GLU A 21 46.15 -34.18 2.88
CA GLU A 21 45.83 -32.93 2.21
C GLU A 21 44.38 -32.56 2.56
N GLN A 22 44.24 -31.56 3.42
CA GLN A 22 42.97 -30.90 3.68
C GLN A 22 42.58 -30.14 2.42
N LYS A 23 41.72 -30.77 1.62
CA LYS A 23 40.98 -30.13 0.55
C LYS A 23 40.05 -29.10 1.20
N GLN A 24 40.52 -27.87 1.37
CA GLN A 24 39.70 -26.73 1.76
C GLN A 24 38.63 -26.54 0.67
N SER A 25 37.45 -27.10 0.94
CA SER A 25 36.22 -26.75 0.25
C SER A 25 36.01 -25.26 0.43
N LYS A 26 36.31 -24.48 -0.61
CA LYS A 26 35.84 -23.10 -0.76
C LYS A 26 34.32 -23.16 -0.83
N ASN A 27 33.67 -23.14 0.34
CA ASN A 27 32.28 -22.76 0.45
C ASN A 27 32.20 -21.30 0.00
N SER A 28 31.92 -21.10 -1.28
CA SER A 28 31.45 -19.84 -1.82
C SER A 28 30.18 -19.46 -1.06
N GLN A 29 30.33 -18.61 -0.06
CA GLN A 29 29.23 -17.83 0.50
C GLN A 29 28.67 -17.00 -0.67
N LEU A 30 27.64 -17.53 -1.32
CA LEU A 30 26.72 -16.75 -2.12
C LEU A 30 26.08 -15.74 -1.16
N SER A 31 26.66 -14.54 -1.09
CA SER A 31 25.97 -13.40 -0.52
C SER A 31 24.71 -13.23 -1.37
N LEU A 32 23.55 -13.59 -0.82
CA LEU A 32 22.27 -13.18 -1.37
C LEU A 32 22.30 -11.66 -1.38
N VAL A 33 22.57 -11.08 -2.55
CA VAL A 33 22.39 -9.64 -2.76
C VAL A 33 20.90 -9.43 -2.54
N GLU A 34 20.54 -8.90 -1.37
CA GLU A 34 19.14 -8.59 -1.07
C GLU A 34 18.64 -7.64 -2.15
N ALA A 35 17.67 -8.13 -2.92
CA ALA A 35 16.99 -7.41 -3.96
C ALA A 35 16.50 -6.05 -3.42
N ILE A 36 17.08 -4.94 -3.89
CA ILE A 36 16.69 -3.59 -3.47
C ILE A 36 15.19 -3.41 -3.80
N PRO A 37 14.33 -3.14 -2.79
CA PRO A 37 12.90 -3.03 -3.04
C PRO A 37 12.54 -1.84 -3.95
N GLU A 38 11.60 -2.04 -4.87
CA GLU A 38 10.79 -0.97 -5.44
C GLU A 38 9.56 -0.75 -4.54
N VAL A 39 9.25 0.51 -4.26
CA VAL A 39 8.07 0.90 -3.50
C VAL A 39 7.11 1.65 -4.41
N VAL A 40 5.89 1.14 -4.52
CA VAL A 40 4.82 1.73 -5.30
C VAL A 40 3.74 2.22 -4.36
N ILE A 41 3.44 3.51 -4.44
CA ILE A 41 2.30 4.14 -3.78
C ILE A 41 1.24 4.35 -4.84
N LEU A 42 0.10 3.69 -4.67
CA LEU A 42 -1.09 3.88 -5.49
C LEU A 42 -2.16 4.53 -4.63
N SER A 43 -2.63 5.70 -5.04
CA SER A 43 -3.65 6.44 -4.33
C SER A 43 -4.82 6.74 -5.25
N ASP A 44 -6.03 6.57 -4.75
CA ASP A 44 -7.15 7.32 -5.29
C ASP A 44 -6.97 8.84 -4.99
N LEU A 45 -7.68 9.69 -5.72
CA LEU A 45 -7.61 11.13 -5.55
C LEU A 45 -8.76 11.68 -4.71
N ASP A 46 -9.99 11.41 -5.13
CA ASP A 46 -11.20 12.07 -4.67
C ASP A 46 -11.63 11.45 -3.33
N ASP A 47 -11.88 12.27 -2.32
CA ASP A 47 -12.11 11.87 -0.92
C ASP A 47 -11.01 11.03 -0.25
N THR A 48 -9.91 10.71 -0.95
CA THR A 48 -8.71 10.08 -0.39
C THR A 48 -7.65 11.12 0.01
N ILE A 49 -7.15 11.89 -0.97
CA ILE A 49 -6.19 13.00 -0.74
C ILE A 49 -6.81 14.37 -1.03
N LYS A 50 -7.93 14.40 -1.76
CA LYS A 50 -8.75 15.59 -2.04
C LYS A 50 -10.01 15.54 -1.20
N MET A 51 -10.46 16.67 -0.67
CA MET A 51 -11.76 16.77 -0.02
C MET A 51 -12.81 17.17 -1.07
N THR A 52 -13.56 16.20 -1.60
CA THR A 52 -14.45 16.40 -2.75
C THR A 52 -15.93 16.16 -2.44
N ASN A 53 -16.23 15.32 -1.46
CA ASN A 53 -17.59 14.89 -1.14
C ASN A 53 -18.35 14.33 -2.36
N VAL A 54 -17.75 13.34 -3.04
CA VAL A 54 -18.22 12.79 -4.33
C VAL A 54 -19.65 12.25 -4.27
N ARG A 55 -20.15 11.88 -3.09
CA ARG A 55 -21.52 11.37 -2.89
C ARG A 55 -22.62 12.43 -2.96
N LYS A 56 -22.28 13.71 -2.77
CA LYS A 56 -23.23 14.82 -2.94
C LYS A 56 -22.84 15.60 -4.22
N PRO A 57 -23.25 15.15 -5.42
CA PRO A 57 -22.71 15.63 -6.71
C PRO A 57 -22.88 17.14 -6.93
N TYR A 58 -23.95 17.74 -6.40
CA TYR A 58 -24.13 19.20 -6.42
C TYR A 58 -23.06 19.93 -5.60
N SER A 59 -22.60 19.34 -4.49
CA SER A 59 -21.52 19.87 -3.67
C SER A 59 -20.12 19.58 -4.25
N ALA A 60 -19.95 18.45 -4.94
CA ALA A 60 -18.70 18.12 -5.62
C ALA A 60 -18.42 19.11 -6.76
N LEU A 61 -19.44 19.45 -7.56
CA LEU A 61 -19.32 20.46 -8.61
C LEU A 61 -19.11 21.87 -8.04
N SER A 62 -19.80 22.23 -6.95
CA SER A 62 -19.61 23.55 -6.34
C SER A 62 -18.25 23.71 -5.67
N ASN A 63 -17.74 22.68 -5.00
CA ASN A 63 -16.38 22.65 -4.44
C ASN A 63 -15.31 22.73 -5.53
N HIS A 64 -15.55 22.08 -6.67
CA HIS A 64 -14.65 22.14 -7.83
C HIS A 64 -14.60 23.53 -8.46
N LEU A 65 -15.74 24.21 -8.56
CA LEU A 65 -15.89 25.46 -9.31
C LEU A 65 -15.70 26.73 -8.46
N TRP A 66 -16.03 26.72 -7.15
CA TRP A 66 -16.20 27.96 -6.38
C TRP A 66 -15.27 28.11 -5.16
N HIS A 67 -14.75 27.04 -4.58
CA HIS A 67 -14.03 27.11 -3.29
C HIS A 67 -12.59 26.60 -3.32
N GLY A 68 -12.15 26.00 -4.43
CA GLY A 68 -10.87 25.33 -4.53
C GLY A 68 -10.86 24.04 -3.71
N ILE A 69 -10.58 22.91 -4.37
CA ILE A 69 -10.54 21.61 -3.70
C ILE A 69 -9.39 21.58 -2.71
N ARG A 70 -9.72 21.43 -1.42
CA ARG A 70 -8.75 21.35 -0.33
C ARG A 70 -8.10 19.97 -0.26
N PRO A 71 -6.82 19.88 0.12
CA PRO A 71 -6.15 18.61 0.34
C PRO A 71 -6.34 18.10 1.77
N PHE A 72 -6.30 16.78 1.93
CA PHE A 72 -5.90 16.15 3.19
C PHE A 72 -4.40 16.34 3.40
N SER A 73 -4.03 17.53 3.88
CA SER A 73 -2.64 18.01 3.95
C SER A 73 -1.71 17.07 4.72
N ARG A 74 -2.19 16.48 5.82
CA ARG A 74 -1.38 15.57 6.62
C ARG A 74 -1.10 14.25 5.90
N LEU A 75 -2.01 13.76 5.06
CA LEU A 75 -1.77 12.55 4.26
C LEU A 75 -0.70 12.79 3.18
N ILE A 76 -0.70 13.98 2.57
CA ILE A 76 0.37 14.41 1.67
C ILE A 76 1.73 14.42 2.38
N ASP A 77 1.78 14.88 3.63
CA ASP A 77 3.02 14.88 4.40
C ASP A 77 3.47 13.45 4.77
N ILE A 78 2.53 12.54 5.05
CA ILE A 78 2.82 11.11 5.18
C ILE A 78 3.41 10.55 3.88
N TYR A 79 2.88 10.92 2.70
CA TYR A 79 3.43 10.47 1.40
C TYR A 79 4.87 10.94 1.19
N LYS A 80 5.16 12.20 1.54
CA LYS A 80 6.54 12.72 1.50
C LYS A 80 7.47 11.97 2.45
N ASP A 81 6.99 11.62 3.63
CA ASP A 81 7.76 10.87 4.63
C ASP A 81 8.02 9.41 4.17
N ILE A 82 7.02 8.75 3.55
CA ILE A 82 7.19 7.44 2.89
C ILE A 82 8.27 7.53 1.83
N LYS A 83 8.16 8.51 0.92
CA LYS A 83 9.14 8.72 -0.16
C LYS A 83 10.54 8.91 0.42
N ARG A 84 10.71 9.87 1.33
CA ARG A 84 12.00 10.21 1.94
C ARG A 84 12.60 9.03 2.71
N HIS A 85 11.80 8.27 3.43
CA HIS A 85 12.26 7.10 4.18
C HIS A 85 12.88 6.05 3.27
N TYR A 86 12.20 5.71 2.18
CA TYR A 86 12.65 4.67 1.26
C TYR A 86 13.78 5.14 0.35
N GLU A 87 13.76 6.38 -0.14
CA GLU A 87 14.86 6.94 -0.94
C GLU A 87 16.17 7.02 -0.13
N LYS A 88 16.10 7.39 1.16
CA LYS A 88 17.27 7.36 2.06
C LYS A 88 17.85 5.95 2.23
N ALA A 89 17.03 4.91 2.06
CA ALA A 89 17.44 3.52 2.08
C ALA A 89 17.84 2.98 0.70
N GLY A 90 18.06 3.87 -0.29
CA GLY A 90 18.46 3.51 -1.66
C GLY A 90 17.37 2.86 -2.50
N LYS A 91 16.10 2.94 -2.10
CA LYS A 91 14.97 2.30 -2.79
C LYS A 91 14.32 3.26 -3.76
N GLN A 92 13.85 2.73 -4.88
CA GLN A 92 13.06 3.48 -5.85
C GLN A 92 11.62 3.61 -5.33
N VAL A 93 11.09 4.84 -5.37
CA VAL A 93 9.71 5.13 -4.96
C VAL A 93 8.95 5.72 -6.15
N SER A 94 7.84 5.11 -6.52
CA SER A 94 6.97 5.56 -7.61
C SER A 94 5.57 5.85 -7.09
N PHE A 95 5.00 6.98 -7.51
CA PHE A 95 3.62 7.37 -7.20
C PHE A 95 2.71 7.16 -8.42
N TYR A 96 1.53 6.62 -8.16
CA TYR A 96 0.46 6.43 -9.12
C TYR A 96 -0.84 6.96 -8.51
N TYR A 97 -1.55 7.78 -9.26
CA TYR A 97 -2.82 8.34 -8.86
C TYR A 97 -3.91 7.83 -9.78
N VAL A 98 -4.99 7.28 -9.23
CA VAL A 98 -6.14 6.82 -10.00
C VAL A 98 -7.31 7.76 -9.69
N SER A 99 -8.06 8.16 -10.72
CA SER A 99 -9.30 8.91 -10.51
C SER A 99 -10.32 8.54 -11.57
N ALA A 100 -11.57 8.37 -11.12
CA ALA A 100 -12.72 8.16 -11.99
C ALA A 100 -13.34 9.48 -12.49
N ALA A 101 -12.80 10.62 -12.06
CA ALA A 101 -13.32 11.94 -12.42
C ALA A 101 -13.06 12.28 -13.90
N PRO A 102 -13.86 13.18 -14.49
CA PRO A 102 -13.71 13.62 -15.88
C PRO A 102 -12.31 14.12 -16.22
N PRO A 103 -11.81 13.84 -17.44
CA PRO A 103 -10.47 14.26 -17.88
C PRO A 103 -10.33 15.78 -18.06
N LEU A 104 -11.41 16.53 -17.85
CA LEU A 104 -11.40 18.00 -17.86
C LEU A 104 -10.66 18.60 -16.65
N ILE A 105 -10.39 17.79 -15.64
CA ILE A 105 -9.72 18.22 -14.40
C ILE A 105 -8.22 17.98 -14.53
N ASP A 106 -7.42 19.04 -14.44
CA ASP A 106 -5.96 18.93 -14.36
C ASP A 106 -5.52 18.49 -12.96
N GLN A 107 -5.56 17.17 -12.76
CA GLN A 107 -5.15 16.52 -11.52
C GLN A 107 -3.66 16.75 -11.23
N GLY A 108 -2.82 16.86 -12.27
CA GLY A 108 -1.38 17.06 -12.13
C GLY A 108 -1.03 18.44 -11.60
N HIS A 109 -1.69 19.48 -12.13
CA HIS A 109 -1.57 20.83 -11.60
C HIS A 109 -2.03 20.90 -10.14
N TRP A 110 -3.13 20.24 -9.77
CA TRP A 110 -3.59 20.21 -8.38
C TRP A 110 -2.58 19.54 -7.44
N LEU A 111 -1.99 18.40 -7.85
CA LEU A 111 -0.97 17.69 -7.07
C LEU A 111 0.26 18.59 -6.83
N LYS A 112 0.72 19.26 -7.90
CA LYS A 112 1.85 20.20 -7.84
C LYS A 112 1.55 21.37 -6.92
N HIS A 113 0.37 21.99 -7.07
CA HIS A 113 -0.05 23.14 -6.26
C HIS A 113 -0.07 22.83 -4.76
N HIS A 114 -0.51 21.64 -4.36
CA HIS A 114 -0.58 21.22 -2.96
C HIS A 114 0.67 20.48 -2.47
N GLY A 115 1.73 20.43 -3.29
CA GLY A 115 3.01 19.81 -2.94
C GLY A 115 2.92 18.30 -2.73
N ALA A 116 1.96 17.60 -3.34
CA ALA A 116 1.91 16.15 -3.34
C ALA A 116 3.09 15.59 -4.17
N PRO A 117 3.66 14.42 -3.81
CA PRO A 117 4.67 13.77 -4.66
C PRO A 117 4.13 13.53 -6.06
N LEU A 118 4.83 14.01 -7.09
CA LEU A 118 4.41 13.82 -8.48
C LEU A 118 4.51 12.34 -8.88
N GLY A 119 3.60 11.91 -9.74
CA GLY A 119 3.46 10.53 -10.17
C GLY A 119 2.63 10.42 -11.45
N GLU A 120 2.49 9.20 -11.96
CA GLU A 120 1.62 8.94 -13.11
C GLU A 120 0.15 9.07 -12.69
N ILE A 121 -0.66 9.72 -13.51
CA ILE A 121 -2.09 9.90 -13.26
C ILE A 121 -2.86 9.05 -14.27
N ILE A 122 -3.66 8.13 -13.74
CA ILE A 122 -4.52 7.24 -14.49
C ILE A 122 -5.93 7.78 -14.37
N GLN A 123 -6.34 8.51 -15.39
CA GLN A 123 -7.69 9.09 -15.49
C GLN A 123 -8.58 8.29 -16.43
N ARG A 124 -9.88 8.47 -16.24
CA ARG A 124 -10.91 7.86 -17.08
C ARG A 124 -11.02 8.60 -18.39
N SER A 125 -10.89 7.88 -19.50
CA SER A 125 -11.15 8.45 -20.83
C SER A 125 -12.66 8.59 -21.09
N TYR A 126 -13.05 9.44 -22.04
CA TYR A 126 -14.45 9.64 -22.40
C TYR A 126 -15.17 8.33 -22.79
N LEU A 127 -14.50 7.45 -23.54
CA LEU A 127 -15.03 6.15 -23.94
C LEU A 127 -15.22 5.18 -22.77
N GLU A 128 -14.44 5.35 -21.70
CA GLU A 128 -14.53 4.51 -20.51
C GLU A 128 -15.70 4.92 -19.60
N TYR A 129 -16.39 6.04 -19.85
CA TYR A 129 -17.62 6.43 -19.11
C TYR A 129 -18.77 5.45 -19.25
N LEU A 130 -18.77 4.64 -20.31
CA LEU A 130 -19.77 3.58 -20.51
C LEU A 130 -19.62 2.39 -19.55
N LYS A 131 -18.49 2.30 -18.83
CA LYS A 131 -18.19 1.22 -17.87
C LYS A 131 -18.66 1.57 -16.47
N SER A 132 -18.68 0.61 -15.54
CA SER A 132 -18.79 0.98 -14.12
C SER A 132 -17.46 1.56 -13.63
N THR A 133 -17.51 2.45 -12.63
CA THR A 133 -16.31 2.97 -11.95
C THR A 133 -15.47 1.83 -11.38
N GLU A 134 -16.13 0.81 -10.82
CA GLU A 134 -15.49 -0.41 -10.31
C GLU A 134 -14.72 -1.16 -11.41
N GLU A 135 -15.35 -1.47 -12.55
CA GLU A 135 -14.70 -2.22 -13.64
C GLU A 135 -13.50 -1.44 -14.19
N TYR A 136 -13.68 -0.14 -14.39
CA TYR A 136 -12.62 0.75 -14.87
C TYR A 136 -11.41 0.74 -13.92
N LYS A 137 -11.62 1.08 -12.63
CA LYS A 137 -10.54 1.18 -11.65
C LYS A 137 -9.86 -0.17 -11.47
N PHE A 138 -10.63 -1.25 -11.28
CA PHE A 138 -10.07 -2.60 -11.11
C PHE A 138 -9.16 -2.99 -12.29
N LYS A 139 -9.64 -2.81 -13.54
CA LYS A 139 -8.86 -3.15 -14.73
C LYS A 139 -7.56 -2.35 -14.83
N LYS A 140 -7.60 -1.04 -14.58
CA LYS A 140 -6.42 -0.17 -14.68
C LYS A 140 -5.40 -0.49 -13.59
N ILE A 141 -5.87 -0.61 -12.34
CA ILE A 141 -5.02 -0.92 -11.20
C ILE A 141 -4.38 -2.30 -11.39
N LYS A 142 -5.16 -3.33 -11.71
CA LYS A 142 -4.61 -4.68 -11.94
C LYS A 142 -3.56 -4.67 -13.06
N LYS A 143 -3.84 -4.02 -14.19
CA LYS A 143 -2.88 -3.92 -15.31
C LYS A 143 -1.56 -3.26 -14.87
N LEU A 144 -1.65 -2.15 -14.13
CA LEU A 144 -0.48 -1.45 -13.60
C LEU A 144 0.33 -2.35 -12.65
N LEU A 145 -0.32 -2.97 -11.67
CA LEU A 145 0.34 -3.77 -10.66
C LEU A 145 1.04 -5.00 -11.28
N LEU A 146 0.40 -5.68 -12.24
CA LEU A 146 1.02 -6.78 -12.97
C LEU A 146 2.25 -6.33 -13.77
N ALA A 147 2.18 -5.16 -14.41
CA ALA A 147 3.34 -4.58 -15.10
C ALA A 147 4.48 -4.29 -14.13
N LYS A 148 4.18 -3.82 -12.92
CA LYS A 148 5.16 -3.56 -11.87
C LYS A 148 5.78 -4.83 -11.29
N VAL A 149 4.99 -5.86 -11.07
CA VAL A 149 5.51 -7.17 -10.65
C VAL A 149 6.45 -7.73 -11.71
N LYS A 150 6.07 -7.66 -13.00
CA LYS A 150 6.91 -8.09 -14.11
C LYS A 150 8.22 -7.31 -14.16
N GLN A 151 8.16 -5.98 -14.06
CA GLN A 151 9.33 -5.11 -14.06
C GLN A 151 10.27 -5.42 -12.88
N ALA A 152 9.73 -5.51 -11.66
CA ALA A 152 10.49 -5.82 -10.47
C ALA A 152 11.18 -7.20 -10.57
N THR A 153 10.46 -8.20 -11.08
CA THR A 153 10.99 -9.55 -11.33
C THR A 153 12.15 -9.52 -12.33
N GLN A 154 12.00 -8.81 -13.46
CA GLN A 154 13.05 -8.66 -14.47
C GLN A 154 14.29 -7.94 -13.94
N GLN A 155 14.12 -7.05 -12.95
CA GLN A 155 15.20 -6.30 -12.32
C GLN A 155 15.76 -6.99 -11.07
N ASN A 156 15.30 -8.20 -10.74
CA ASN A 156 15.60 -8.91 -9.49
C ASN A 156 15.38 -8.01 -8.26
N ARG A 157 14.24 -7.34 -8.21
CA ARG A 157 13.79 -6.44 -7.12
C ARG A 157 12.56 -7.02 -6.44
N SER A 158 12.46 -6.80 -5.13
CA SER A 158 11.21 -7.02 -4.39
C SER A 158 10.27 -5.83 -4.58
N LEU A 159 8.96 -6.03 -4.42
CA LEU A 159 7.96 -4.98 -4.57
C LEU A 159 7.16 -4.80 -3.26
N ILE A 160 7.04 -3.55 -2.81
CA ILE A 160 6.19 -3.15 -1.69
C ILE A 160 5.11 -2.20 -2.21
N LEU A 161 3.85 -2.55 -1.98
CA LEU A 161 2.69 -1.76 -2.39
C LEU A 161 2.08 -1.05 -1.19
N TYR A 162 1.83 0.25 -1.35
CA TYR A 162 0.96 1.04 -0.48
C TYR A 162 -0.25 1.48 -1.29
N LEU A 163 -1.44 0.98 -0.94
CA LEU A 163 -2.71 1.30 -1.60
C LEU A 163 -3.53 2.20 -0.68
N PHE A 164 -3.91 3.37 -1.17
CA PHE A 164 -4.76 4.34 -0.47
C PHE A 164 -6.04 4.58 -1.27
N GLY A 165 -7.17 4.58 -0.59
CA GLY A 165 -8.48 4.86 -1.17
C GLY A 165 -9.47 5.32 -0.09
N ASP A 166 -10.73 5.46 -0.46
CA ASP A 166 -11.82 5.86 0.42
C ASP A 166 -12.99 4.85 0.35
N ASN A 167 -13.93 4.91 1.29
CA ASN A 167 -15.16 4.09 1.27
C ASN A 167 -16.40 4.84 0.73
N GLY A 168 -16.22 5.99 0.08
CA GLY A 168 -17.24 6.70 -0.67
C GLY A 168 -17.52 6.06 -2.02
N GLU A 169 -16.49 5.45 -2.64
CA GLU A 169 -16.58 4.69 -3.89
C GLU A 169 -16.30 3.17 -3.72
N TYR A 170 -15.67 2.54 -4.72
CA TYR A 170 -15.46 1.09 -4.82
C TYR A 170 -14.06 0.62 -4.40
N ASP A 171 -13.23 1.52 -3.86
CA ASP A 171 -11.84 1.21 -3.52
C ASP A 171 -11.69 0.04 -2.53
N PRO A 172 -12.55 -0.12 -1.49
CA PRO A 172 -12.46 -1.27 -0.59
C PRO A 172 -12.63 -2.59 -1.34
N GLN A 173 -13.66 -2.68 -2.20
CA GLN A 173 -13.96 -3.89 -2.98
C GLN A 173 -12.85 -4.19 -3.98
N ILE A 174 -12.33 -3.16 -4.65
CA ILE A 174 -11.23 -3.27 -5.61
C ILE A 174 -9.95 -3.74 -4.92
N TYR A 175 -9.54 -3.09 -3.84
CA TYR A 175 -8.32 -3.45 -3.14
C TYR A 175 -8.41 -4.79 -2.41
N HIS A 176 -9.60 -5.18 -1.95
CA HIS A 176 -9.84 -6.51 -1.41
C HIS A 176 -9.63 -7.59 -2.51
N LYS A 177 -10.17 -7.38 -3.71
CA LYS A 177 -9.94 -8.27 -4.87
C LYS A 177 -8.46 -8.35 -5.24
N ILE A 178 -7.74 -7.22 -5.22
CA ILE A 178 -6.29 -7.14 -5.48
C ILE A 178 -5.47 -7.87 -4.40
N ALA A 179 -5.88 -7.77 -3.14
CA ALA A 179 -5.19 -8.44 -2.04
C ALA A 179 -5.28 -9.97 -2.17
N ALA A 180 -6.43 -10.47 -2.64
CA ALA A 180 -6.70 -11.89 -2.87
C ALA A 180 -6.20 -12.43 -4.22
N ASP A 181 -5.66 -11.57 -5.10
CA ASP A 181 -5.23 -11.97 -6.44
C ASP A 181 -3.98 -12.89 -6.37
N PRO A 182 -4.05 -14.13 -6.91
CA PRO A 182 -2.94 -15.07 -6.89
C PRO A 182 -1.67 -14.54 -7.56
N ASP A 183 -1.81 -13.75 -8.64
CA ASP A 183 -0.69 -13.17 -9.39
C ASP A 183 0.06 -12.10 -8.59
N LEU A 184 -0.56 -11.61 -7.51
CA LEU A 184 0.01 -10.59 -6.62
C LEU A 184 0.33 -11.15 -5.23
N SER A 185 0.13 -12.45 -4.99
CA SER A 185 0.23 -13.08 -3.66
C SER A 185 1.61 -12.89 -2.98
N SER A 186 2.69 -12.91 -3.75
CA SER A 186 4.07 -12.72 -3.27
C SER A 186 4.42 -11.26 -2.95
N VAL A 187 3.59 -10.31 -3.34
CA VAL A 187 3.83 -8.88 -3.16
C VAL A 187 3.38 -8.44 -1.77
N LYS A 188 4.26 -7.75 -1.04
CA LYS A 188 3.91 -7.14 0.24
C LYS A 188 2.98 -5.95 0.02
N LYS A 189 1.80 -5.97 0.64
CA LYS A 189 0.76 -4.94 0.47
C LYS A 189 0.43 -4.28 1.80
N HIS A 190 0.27 -2.97 1.78
CA HIS A 190 -0.27 -2.15 2.85
C HIS A 190 -1.48 -1.41 2.29
N ILE A 191 -2.67 -1.68 2.79
CA ILE A 191 -3.92 -1.19 2.21
C ILE A 191 -4.67 -0.35 3.24
N PHE A 192 -4.95 0.90 2.87
CA PHE A 192 -5.55 1.90 3.73
C PHE A 192 -6.79 2.49 3.08
N ILE A 193 -7.90 2.48 3.80
CA ILE A 193 -9.18 3.03 3.35
C ILE A 193 -9.59 4.17 4.28
N ARG A 194 -9.71 5.38 3.75
CA ARG A 194 -10.31 6.49 4.48
C ARG A 194 -11.82 6.26 4.62
N MET A 195 -12.31 6.38 5.83
CA MET A 195 -13.74 6.44 6.09
C MET A 195 -14.23 7.87 5.85
N VAL A 196 -14.97 8.04 4.75
CA VAL A 196 -15.71 9.26 4.39
C VAL A 196 -17.22 9.03 4.38
N THR A 197 -17.64 7.80 4.69
CA THR A 197 -19.02 7.36 4.89
C THR A 197 -19.10 6.39 6.05
N ALA A 198 -20.27 6.23 6.64
CA ALA A 198 -20.51 5.29 7.72
C ALA A 198 -20.67 3.83 7.27
N GLU A 199 -20.70 3.55 5.96
CA GLU A 199 -21.05 2.23 5.43
C GLU A 199 -20.31 1.08 6.16
N ASN A 200 -21.13 0.22 6.77
CA ASN A 200 -20.70 -0.74 7.79
C ASN A 200 -19.95 -1.96 7.25
N GLN A 201 -19.89 -2.18 5.94
CA GLN A 201 -19.23 -3.37 5.39
C GLN A 201 -17.72 -3.16 5.25
N LYS A 202 -17.03 -3.17 6.40
CA LYS A 202 -15.57 -3.25 6.45
C LYS A 202 -15.12 -4.62 5.96
N LEU A 203 -14.32 -4.64 4.89
CA LEU A 203 -13.75 -5.87 4.36
C LEU A 203 -12.52 -6.27 5.17
N PRO A 204 -12.29 -7.58 5.38
CA PRO A 204 -11.15 -8.05 6.16
C PRO A 204 -9.83 -7.72 5.46
N ASN A 205 -8.76 -7.63 6.25
CA ASN A 205 -7.39 -7.34 5.81
C ASN A 205 -7.17 -5.95 5.20
N LEU A 206 -8.12 -5.03 5.36
CA LEU A 206 -7.97 -3.60 5.02
C LEU A 206 -7.83 -2.78 6.31
N THR A 207 -7.00 -1.74 6.29
CA THR A 207 -6.87 -0.81 7.42
C THR A 207 -7.74 0.41 7.19
N TYR A 208 -8.85 0.50 7.92
CA TYR A 208 -9.75 1.65 7.86
C TYR A 208 -9.32 2.76 8.82
N PHE A 209 -9.34 4.01 8.35
CA PHE A 209 -9.00 5.18 9.16
C PHE A 209 -9.93 6.36 8.89
N THR A 210 -10.27 7.15 9.92
CA THR A 210 -11.09 8.38 9.75
C THR A 210 -10.23 9.63 9.56
N SER A 211 -9.03 9.63 10.13
CA SER A 211 -8.08 10.74 10.10
C SER A 211 -6.64 10.23 10.03
N GLU A 212 -5.69 11.10 9.72
CA GLU A 212 -4.28 10.73 9.74
C GLU A 212 -3.78 10.37 11.13
N PHE A 213 -4.42 10.90 12.19
CA PHE A 213 -4.15 10.49 13.57
C PHE A 213 -4.53 9.03 13.78
N ASP A 214 -5.70 8.62 13.28
CA ASP A 214 -6.13 7.23 13.33
C ASP A 214 -5.21 6.32 12.50
N LEU A 215 -4.82 6.77 11.30
CA LEU A 215 -3.90 6.05 10.41
C LEU A 215 -2.56 5.76 11.09
N ILE A 216 -1.91 6.74 11.69
CA ILE A 216 -0.59 6.54 12.34
C ILE A 216 -0.67 5.67 13.61
N ASN A 217 -1.84 5.54 14.22
CA ASN A 217 -2.03 4.71 15.41
C ASN A 217 -2.42 3.27 15.05
N LYS A 218 -3.23 3.07 14.01
CA LYS A 218 -3.65 1.75 13.54
C LYS A 218 -2.66 1.05 12.62
N ALA A 219 -1.79 1.80 11.93
CA ALA A 219 -0.86 1.25 10.94
C ALA A 219 0.61 1.38 11.39
N PRO A 220 1.20 0.34 12.01
CA PRO A 220 2.61 0.36 12.43
C PRO A 220 3.59 0.66 11.29
N SER A 221 3.29 0.23 10.05
CA SER A 221 4.12 0.53 8.89
C SER A 221 4.17 2.03 8.59
N ILE A 222 3.04 2.74 8.70
CA ILE A 222 2.97 4.19 8.51
C ILE A 222 3.55 4.92 9.71
N SER A 223 3.22 4.47 10.93
CA SER A 223 3.70 5.06 12.18
C SER A 223 5.22 5.11 12.24
N ARG A 224 5.91 4.02 11.90
CA ARG A 224 7.38 3.96 11.96
C ARG A 224 8.06 4.87 10.93
N ILE A 225 7.40 5.13 9.81
CA ILE A 225 7.93 5.91 8.69
C ILE A 225 7.66 7.40 8.86
N THR A 226 6.54 7.75 9.48
CA THR A 226 6.12 9.15 9.69
C THR A 226 7.05 9.83 10.70
N SER A 227 7.62 10.97 10.31
CA SER A 227 8.54 11.74 11.15
C SER A 227 7.84 12.32 12.39
N LEU A 228 8.61 12.53 13.47
CA LEU A 228 8.08 13.14 14.70
C LEU A 228 7.40 14.48 14.44
N SER A 229 8.01 15.34 13.63
CA SER A 229 7.44 16.64 13.26
C SER A 229 6.06 16.54 12.57
N VAL A 230 5.85 15.50 11.75
CA VAL A 230 4.56 15.27 11.09
C VAL A 230 3.56 14.68 12.08
N LYS A 231 3.99 13.77 12.97
CA LYS A 231 3.14 13.21 14.03
C LYS A 231 2.64 14.28 15.00
N GLU A 232 3.49 15.22 15.39
CA GLU A 232 3.12 16.34 16.26
C GLU A 232 2.07 17.25 15.61
N LYS A 233 2.25 17.58 14.32
CA LYS A 233 1.24 18.33 13.55
C LYS A 233 -0.09 17.58 13.46
N ILE A 234 -0.04 16.27 13.19
CA ILE A 234 -1.22 15.41 13.15
C ILE A 234 -1.93 15.42 14.51
N ALA A 235 -1.21 15.21 15.61
CA ALA A 235 -1.80 15.22 16.95
C ALA A 235 -2.45 16.58 17.27
N ASN A 236 -1.76 17.69 17.00
CA ASN A 236 -2.29 19.03 17.24
C ASN A 236 -3.55 19.31 16.39
N GLU A 237 -3.51 19.05 15.08
CA GLU A 237 -4.67 19.26 14.20
C GLU A 237 -5.84 18.34 14.56
N TYR A 238 -5.58 17.14 15.07
CA TYR A 238 -6.61 16.23 15.57
C TYR A 238 -7.31 16.80 16.82
N HIS A 239 -6.55 17.26 17.81
CA HIS A 239 -7.11 17.89 19.01
C HIS A 239 -7.91 19.16 18.72
N LEU A 240 -7.57 19.87 17.64
CA LEU A 240 -8.30 21.04 17.15
C LEU A 240 -9.51 20.68 16.27
N GLY A 241 -9.81 19.40 16.04
CA GLY A 241 -10.92 18.96 15.19
C GLY A 241 -10.74 19.27 13.69
N LYS A 242 -9.50 19.45 13.22
CA LYS A 242 -9.20 19.90 11.84
C LYS A 242 -8.94 18.77 10.84
N LEU A 243 -8.70 17.55 11.32
CA LEU A 243 -8.34 16.42 10.45
C LEU A 243 -9.54 15.71 9.81
N ILE A 244 -10.73 15.85 10.39
CA ILE A 244 -11.95 15.23 9.88
C ILE A 244 -12.82 16.35 9.32
N PRO A 245 -13.03 16.40 7.99
CA PRO A 245 -13.90 17.38 7.40
C PRO A 245 -15.32 17.26 7.94
N GLU A 246 -16.04 18.39 8.04
CA GLU A 246 -17.40 18.43 8.55
C GLU A 246 -18.35 17.49 7.79
N TYR A 247 -18.21 17.40 6.46
CA TYR A 247 -19.05 16.49 5.66
C TYR A 247 -18.83 15.01 6.02
N VAL A 248 -17.62 14.64 6.46
CA VAL A 248 -17.34 13.28 6.93
C VAL A 248 -18.02 13.05 8.27
N LEU A 249 -17.94 14.01 9.21
CA LEU A 249 -18.64 13.92 10.50
C LEU A 249 -20.15 13.75 10.30
N GLN A 250 -20.77 14.58 9.46
CA GLN A 250 -22.20 14.49 9.13
C GLN A 250 -22.58 13.10 8.60
N THR A 251 -21.79 12.53 7.68
CA THR A 251 -22.06 11.19 7.15
C THR A 251 -21.85 10.06 8.18
N LEU A 252 -21.03 10.30 9.20
CA LEU A 252 -20.80 9.34 10.28
C LEU A 252 -21.93 9.40 11.32
N ASP A 253 -22.43 10.59 11.61
CA ASP A 253 -23.52 10.81 12.58
C ASP A 253 -24.90 10.37 12.02
N GLU A 254 -25.17 10.61 10.73
CA GLU A 254 -26.43 10.22 10.05
C GLU A 254 -26.75 8.71 10.13
N GLU A 255 -25.74 7.84 10.34
CA GLU A 255 -25.96 6.40 10.51
C GLU A 255 -26.20 5.96 11.95
N GLU A 256 -25.72 6.69 12.97
CA GLU A 256 -26.04 6.36 14.37
C GLU A 256 -27.54 6.59 14.67
N GLU A 257 -28.17 7.53 13.94
CA GLU A 257 -29.59 7.85 14.10
C GLU A 257 -30.53 7.03 13.20
N SER A 258 -30.01 6.32 12.19
CA SER A 258 -30.87 5.48 11.34
C SER A 258 -31.09 4.11 11.97
N PRO A 259 -32.36 3.68 12.15
CA PRO A 259 -32.64 2.36 12.72
C PRO A 259 -31.96 1.29 11.87
N PRO A 260 -31.44 0.21 12.48
CA PRO A 260 -30.77 -0.86 11.74
C PRO A 260 -31.68 -1.27 10.59
N LYS A 261 -31.19 -1.13 9.35
CA LYS A 261 -31.90 -1.58 8.15
C LYS A 261 -32.24 -3.04 8.39
N SER A 262 -33.51 -3.34 8.65
CA SER A 262 -33.95 -4.68 8.95
C SER A 262 -33.55 -5.57 7.79
N SER A 263 -32.65 -6.51 8.05
CA SER A 263 -32.28 -7.55 7.11
C SER A 263 -33.43 -8.54 6.96
N TYR A 264 -34.48 -8.12 6.26
CA TYR A 264 -35.55 -8.93 5.66
C TYR A 264 -36.03 -8.10 4.45
N SER A 265 -36.01 -8.60 3.22
CA SER A 265 -36.69 -9.82 2.79
C SER A 265 -36.26 -10.30 1.39
N ALA A 266 -36.24 -11.64 1.25
CA ALA A 266 -36.33 -12.51 0.06
C ALA A 266 -35.14 -12.60 -0.90
#